data_AF-A0A1J1LFE7-F1
#
_entry.id   AF-A0A1J1LFE7-F1
#
_cell.length_a   1.000
_cell.length_b   1.000
_cell.length_c   1.000
_cell.angle_alpha   90.00
_cell.angle_beta   90.00
_cell.angle_gamma   90.00
#
_symmetry.space_group_name_H-M   'P 1'
#
loop_
_entity.id
_entity.type
_entity.pdbx_description
1 polymer ?
#
loop_
_entity_poly.entity_id
_entity_poly.type
_entity_poly.pdbx_seq_one_letter_code
_entity_poly.pdbx_strand_id
1 'polypeptide(L)' 'MESMIAIDTNIIVRFITKDDELQYQQSLELFKNKNIFIPDTVILECEWVLRFAYKFKPLEICQAFRKVFGLPNVYLTN' A
#
# COMPACT_ATOMS: atom_id res chain seq x y z
N MET A 1 -22.36 0.33 8.75
CA MET A 1 -20.97 0.20 9.21
C MET A 1 -20.12 0.05 7.96
N GLU A 2 -19.21 0.99 7.67
CA GLU A 2 -18.27 0.77 6.56
C GLU A 2 -17.43 -0.47 6.88
N SER A 3 -17.52 -1.49 6.03
CA SER A 3 -16.74 -2.71 6.22
C SER A 3 -15.27 -2.42 5.90
N MET A 4 -14.40 -2.72 6.86
CA MET A 4 -12.96 -2.74 6.65
C MET A 4 -12.61 -3.87 5.68
N ILE A 5 -11.74 -3.58 4.71
CA ILE A 5 -11.25 -4.58 3.76
C ILE A 5 -9.76 -4.81 3.97
N ALA A 6 -9.33 -6.06 3.95
CA ALA A 6 -7.91 -6.38 3.85
C ALA A 6 -7.47 -6.24 2.39
N ILE A 7 -6.31 -5.62 2.15
CA ILE A 7 -5.75 -5.50 0.80
C ILE A 7 -4.49 -6.34 0.65
N ASP A 8 -4.20 -6.73 -0.59
CA ASP A 8 -3.02 -7.49 -0.99
C ASP A 8 -1.88 -6.56 -1.42
N THR A 9 -0.67 -7.10 -1.53
CA THR A 9 0.56 -6.37 -1.86
C THR A 9 0.47 -5.64 -3.19
N ASN A 10 -0.18 -6.23 -4.19
CA ASN A 10 -0.33 -5.60 -5.50
C ASN A 10 -1.03 -4.23 -5.41
N ILE A 11 -2.09 -4.08 -4.59
CA ILE A 11 -2.82 -2.82 -4.44
C ILE A 11 -1.90 -1.72 -3.90
N ILE A 12 -1.07 -2.05 -2.91
CA ILE A 12 -0.13 -1.10 -2.30
C ILE A 12 0.97 -0.72 -3.29
N VAL A 13 1.52 -1.71 -4.01
CA VAL A 13 2.56 -1.47 -5.02
C VAL A 13 2.04 -0.51 -6.09
N ARG A 14 0.85 -0.77 -6.67
CA ARG A 14 0.25 0.11 -7.68
C ARG A 14 0.01 1.52 -7.17
N PHE A 15 -0.41 1.65 -5.91
CA PHE A 15 -0.62 2.94 -5.28
C PHE A 15 0.67 3.74 -5.11
N ILE A 16 1.77 3.08 -4.69
CA ILE A 16 3.07 3.72 -4.43
C ILE A 16 3.80 4.05 -5.73
N THR A 17 3.88 3.10 -6.68
CA THR A 17 4.77 3.19 -7.85
C THR A 17 4.12 3.89 -9.02
N LYS A 18 2.79 3.86 -9.12
CA LYS A 18 2.01 4.36 -10.26
C LYS A 18 2.50 3.82 -11.61
N ASP A 19 2.97 2.58 -11.61
CA ASP A 19 3.62 1.98 -12.77
C ASP A 19 2.64 1.51 -13.84
N ASP A 20 1.37 1.36 -13.48
CA ASP A 20 0.24 1.13 -14.38
C ASP A 20 -0.87 2.14 -14.02
N GLU A 21 -1.24 3.00 -14.96
CA GLU A 21 -2.19 4.08 -14.70
C GLU A 21 -3.59 3.57 -14.33
N LEU A 22 -4.09 2.53 -15.00
CA LEU A 22 -5.42 1.99 -14.73
C LEU A 22 -5.49 1.37 -13.34
N GLN A 23 -4.49 0.55 -13.00
CA GLN A 23 -4.42 -0.09 -11.69
C GLN A 23 -4.11 0.91 -10.57
N TYR A 24 -3.32 1.94 -10.87
CA TYR A 24 -3.12 3.06 -9.94
C TYR A 24 -4.45 3.75 -9.61
N GLN A 25 -5.25 4.11 -10.61
CA GLN A 25 -6.56 4.74 -10.36
C GLN A 25 -7.48 3.83 -9.54
N GLN A 26 -7.51 2.52 -9.82
CA GLN A 26 -8.28 1.56 -9.03
C GLN A 26 -7.80 1.50 -7.57
N SER A 27 -6.49 1.44 -7.33
CA SER A 27 -5.92 1.45 -5.98
C SER A 27 -6.24 2.76 -5.26
N LEU A 28 -6.13 3.90 -5.95
CA LEU A 28 -6.43 5.22 -5.42
C LEU A 28 -7.88 5.34 -4.97
N GLU A 29 -8.83 4.81 -5.75
CA GLU A 29 -10.25 4.80 -5.37
C GLU A 29 -10.53 3.92 -4.15
N LEU A 30 -9.79 2.83 -3.93
CA LEU A 30 -9.87 2.08 -2.68
C LEU A 30 -9.37 2.92 -1.50
N PHE A 31 -8.19 3.54 -1.63
CA PHE A 31 -7.60 4.39 -0.58
C PHE A 31 -8.41 5.65 -0.28
N LYS A 32 -9.26 6.13 -1.18
CA LYS A 32 -10.17 7.25 -0.90
C LYS A 32 -11.46 6.85 -0.19
N ASN A 33 -12.00 5.68 -0.51
CA ASN A 33 -13.40 5.36 -0.24
C ASN A 33 -13.61 4.18 0.74
N LYS A 34 -12.54 3.55 1.24
CA LYS A 34 -12.63 2.35 2.10
C LYS A 34 -11.73 2.47 3.32
N ASN A 35 -12.14 1.84 4.41
CA ASN A 35 -11.25 1.52 5.52
C ASN A 35 -10.39 0.31 5.13
N ILE A 36 -9.07 0.48 5.16
CA ILE A 36 -8.10 -0.48 4.64
C ILE A 36 -7.34 -1.09 5.80
N PHE A 37 -7.32 -2.42 5.85
CA PHE A 37 -6.43 -3.19 6.71
C PHE A 37 -5.25 -3.72 5.91
N ILE A 38 -4.03 -3.55 6.44
CA ILE A 38 -2.80 -4.06 5.85
C ILE A 38 -2.16 -5.07 6.83
N PRO A 39 -2.20 -6.38 6.52
CA PRO A 39 -1.53 -7.40 7.32
C PRO A 39 0.00 -7.26 7.31
N ASP A 40 0.67 -7.70 8.38
CA ASP A 40 2.14 -7.66 8.49
C ASP A 40 2.84 -8.39 7.33
N THR A 41 2.30 -9.52 6.88
CA THR A 41 2.84 -10.28 5.74
C THR A 41 2.80 -9.48 4.44
N VAL A 42 1.74 -8.70 4.23
CA VAL A 42 1.59 -7.83 3.05
C VAL A 42 2.61 -6.68 3.10
N ILE A 43 2.93 -6.16 4.28
CA ILE A 43 3.99 -5.15 4.47
C ILE A 43 5.36 -5.74 4.11
N LEU A 44 5.68 -6.93 4.62
CA LEU A 44 6.95 -7.61 4.35
C LEU A 44 7.13 -7.93 2.86
N GLU A 45 6.08 -8.45 2.21
CA GLU A 45 6.11 -8.73 0.78
C GLU A 45 6.21 -7.43 -0.04
N CYS A 46 5.46 -6.38 0.33
CA CYS A 46 5.53 -5.09 -0.36
C CYS A 46 6.93 -4.47 -0.28
N GLU A 47 7.59 -4.57 0.88
CA GLU A 47 8.98 -4.14 1.06
C GLU A 47 9.90 -4.87 0.07
N TRP A 48 9.79 -6.20 0.04
CA TRP A 48 10.58 -7.05 -0.84
C TRP A 48 10.33 -6.70 -2.33
N VAL A 49 9.07 -6.52 -2.74
CA VAL A 49 8.72 -6.15 -4.12
C VAL A 49 9.29 -4.78 -4.49
N LEU A 50 9.11 -3.76 -3.65
CA LEU A 50 9.62 -2.41 -3.92
C LEU A 50 11.15 -2.40 -4.05
N ARG A 51 11.84 -3.15 -3.19
CA ARG A 51 13.29 -3.26 -3.22
C ARG A 51 13.78 -4.06 -4.44
N PHE A 52 13.23 -5.25 -4.66
CA PHE A 52 13.74 -6.18 -5.66
C PHE A 52 13.30 -5.82 -7.08
N ALA A 53 12.01 -5.54 -7.30
CA ALA A 53 11.46 -5.27 -8.63
C ALA A 53 11.62 -3.79 -9.02
N TYR A 54 11.31 -2.86 -8.11
CA TYR A 54 11.31 -1.41 -8.40
C TYR A 54 12.59 -0.68 -7.99
N LYS A 55 13.54 -1.39 -7.36
CA LYS A 55 14.87 -0.88 -6.98
C LYS A 55 14.83 0.30 -6.01
N PHE A 56 13.76 0.43 -5.23
CA PHE A 56 13.68 1.43 -4.16
C PHE A 56 14.78 1.13 -3.12
N LYS A 57 15.41 2.18 -2.63
CA LYS A 57 16.35 2.13 -1.50
C LYS A 57 15.57 2.02 -0.19
N PRO A 58 16.16 1.46 0.88
CA PRO A 58 15.49 1.32 2.17
C PRO A 58 14.84 2.61 2.69
N LEU A 59 15.51 3.76 2.53
CA LEU A 59 14.96 5.05 2.94
C LEU A 59 13.72 5.47 2.14
N GLU A 60 13.70 5.20 0.84
CA GLU A 60 12.55 5.49 -0.04
C GLU A 60 11.35 4.61 0.33
N ILE A 61 11.60 3.34 0.66
CA ILE A 61 10.55 2.42 1.14
C ILE A 61 9.97 2.90 2.47
N CYS A 62 10.81 3.25 3.44
CA CYS A 62 10.34 3.79 4.71
C CYS A 62 9.52 5.08 4.52
N GLN A 63 9.93 5.96 3.61
CA GLN A 63 9.18 7.18 3.30
C GLN A 63 7.83 6.88 2.63
N ALA A 64 7.78 5.94 1.69
CA ALA A 64 6.55 5.52 1.03
C ALA A 64 5.58 4.90 2.04
N PHE A 65 6.06 3.98 2.89
CA PHE A 65 5.28 3.35 3.94
C PHE A 65 4.73 4.36 4.95
N ARG A 66 5.53 5.35 5.40
CA ARG A 66 5.00 6.41 6.29
C ARG A 66 3.86 7.21 5.65
N LYS A 67 3.91 7.45 4.34
CA LYS A 67 2.83 8.17 3.63
C LYS A 67 1.55 7.33 3.54
N VAL A 68 1.67 6.03 3.27
CA VAL A 68 0.52 5.12 3.17
C VAL A 68 -0.06 4.79 4.55
N PHE A 69 0.77 4.41 5.50
CA PHE A 69 0.35 4.00 6.84
C PHE A 69 -0.11 5.17 7.71
N GLY A 70 0.27 6.40 7.34
CA GLY A 70 -0.21 7.62 7.98
C GLY A 70 -1.58 8.11 7.48
N LEU A 71 -2.20 7.41 6.52
CA LEU A 71 -3.55 7.76 6.06
C LEU A 71 -4.59 7.45 7.15
N PRO A 72 -5.60 8.31 7.34
CA PRO A 72 -6.55 8.19 8.45
C PRO A 72 -7.46 6.96 8.37
N ASN A 73 -7.55 6.34 7.19
CA ASN A 73 -8.38 5.17 6.90
C ASN A 73 -7.55 3.89 6.70
N VAL A 74 -6.26 3.90 7.05
CA VAL A 74 -5.36 2.74 6.99
C VAL A 74 -5.09 2.23 8.40
N TYR A 75 -5.33 0.94 8.60
CA TYR A 75 -5.19 0.23 9.86
C TYR A 75 -4.18 -0.90 9.67
N LEU A 76 -3.26 -1.03 10.62
CA LEU A 76 -2.28 -2.11 10.67
C LEU A 76 -2.70 -3.11 11.78
N THR A 77 -1.92 -4.17 11.97
CA THR A 77 -2.20 -5.22 12.97
C THR A 77 -2.25 -4.70 14.43
N ASN A 78 -1.68 -3.52 14.72
CA ASN A 78 -1.59 -2.92 16.06
C ASN A 78 -2.31 -1.58 16.17
#